data_AF-A0A2G1YRC8-F1
#
_entry.id   AF-A0A2G1YRC8-F1
#
_cell.length_a   1.000
_cell.length_b   1.000
_cell.length_c   1.000
_cell.angle_alpha   90.00
_cell.angle_beta   90.00
_cell.angle_gamma   90.00
#
_symmetry.space_group_name_H-M   'P 1'
#
loop_
_entity.id
_entity.type
_entity.pdbx_description
1 polymer ?
#
loop_
_entity_poly.entity_id
_entity_poly.type
_entity_poly.pdbx_seq_one_letter_code
_entity_poly.pdbx_strand_id
1 'polypeptide(L)'
;MKKNQNILSSVLLASSLTLAPVITTSLTASTQFKVNSISSSVAKNLHRRGIDEDASKKIANNIFSVDEELFALMLQNLQHSCDNIRRSEIMDFLSTQALMNKNVNLDSYSYLVNMVYQIKHQPLNQKDLKNLNTIAIKNSFYAQGWF
;
A
#
# COMPACT_ATOMS: atom_id res chain seq x y z
N MET A 1 69.57 37.18 30.19
CA MET A 1 68.60 36.14 29.77
C MET A 1 67.22 36.51 30.33
N LYS A 2 66.27 36.91 29.49
CA LYS A 2 64.85 37.07 29.82
C LYS A 2 64.06 36.50 28.65
N LYS A 3 63.20 35.51 28.89
CA LYS A 3 62.30 34.96 27.88
C LYS A 3 60.89 35.07 28.43
N ASN A 4 60.18 36.12 28.01
CA ASN A 4 58.74 36.24 28.18
C ASN A 4 58.07 35.21 27.27
N GLN A 5 57.22 34.37 27.83
CA GLN A 5 56.28 33.57 27.05
C GLN A 5 54.90 33.74 27.68
N ASN A 6 54.16 34.71 27.16
CA ASN A 6 52.71 34.79 27.30
C ASN A 6 52.12 33.59 26.57
N ILE A 7 51.63 32.60 27.31
CA ILE A 7 50.84 31.51 26.74
C ILE A 7 49.38 31.88 26.91
N LEU A 8 48.80 32.31 25.79
CA LEU A 8 47.37 32.48 25.57
C LEU A 8 46.67 31.14 25.83
N SER A 9 45.89 31.05 26.91
CA SER A 9 44.98 29.92 27.12
C SER A 9 43.70 30.14 26.31
N SER A 10 43.48 29.19 25.40
CA SER A 10 42.47 29.14 24.36
C SER A 10 41.03 29.19 24.87
N VAL A 11 40.20 30.01 24.22
CA VAL A 11 38.75 30.02 24.37
C VAL A 11 38.18 28.68 23.88
N LEU A 12 37.58 27.92 24.78
CA LEU A 12 36.75 26.76 24.46
C LEU A 12 35.40 27.25 23.91
N LEU A 13 35.24 27.24 22.59
CA LEU A 13 33.93 27.39 21.97
C LEU A 13 33.19 26.05 22.07
N ALA A 14 32.32 25.93 23.07
CA ALA A 14 31.34 24.85 23.15
C ALA A 14 30.28 25.08 22.08
N SER A 15 30.46 24.47 20.91
CA SER A 15 29.42 24.39 19.89
C SER A 15 28.39 23.36 20.33
N SER A 16 27.36 23.78 21.07
CA SER A 16 26.15 22.96 21.21
C SER A 16 25.39 22.97 19.88
N LEU A 17 25.66 21.98 19.02
CA LEU A 17 24.77 21.62 17.93
C LEU A 17 23.46 21.13 18.56
N THR A 18 22.52 22.03 18.78
CA THR A 18 21.13 21.65 19.01
C THR A 18 20.54 21.32 17.65
N LEU A 19 20.63 20.03 17.27
CA LEU A 19 19.78 19.50 16.20
C LEU A 19 18.34 19.56 16.73
N ALA A 20 17.65 20.65 16.48
CA ALA A 20 16.20 20.60 16.38
C ALA A 20 15.89 19.84 15.09
N PRO A 21 15.30 18.63 15.13
CA PRO A 21 14.78 18.06 13.92
C PRO A 21 13.56 18.91 13.56
N VAL A 22 13.73 19.82 12.60
CA VAL A 22 12.61 20.43 11.90
C VAL A 22 11.97 19.31 11.08
N ILE A 23 11.17 18.47 11.73
CA ILE A 23 10.21 17.62 11.03
C ILE A 23 8.99 18.49 10.80
N THR A 24 9.13 19.45 9.88
CA THR A 24 7.99 19.89 9.09
C THR A 24 8.06 19.14 7.78
N THR A 25 7.87 17.82 7.84
CA THR A 25 7.13 17.15 6.77
C THR A 25 5.71 17.63 6.92
N SER A 26 5.42 18.84 6.45
CA SER A 26 4.08 19.12 5.96
C SER A 26 3.82 18.00 4.97
N LEU A 27 2.87 17.13 5.32
CA LEU A 27 2.27 16.18 4.42
C LEU A 27 1.56 17.01 3.35
N THR A 28 2.35 17.58 2.44
CA THR A 28 1.92 17.98 1.12
C THR A 28 1.74 16.68 0.32
N ALA A 29 0.85 15.82 0.83
CA ALA A 29 0.11 14.86 0.02
C ALA A 29 -0.94 15.61 -0.82
N SER A 30 -0.57 16.77 -1.35
CA SER A 30 -1.03 17.20 -2.66
C SER A 30 -0.05 16.62 -3.70
N THR A 31 0.22 15.31 -3.61
CA THR A 31 0.39 14.55 -4.85
C THR A 31 -0.87 14.82 -5.61
N GLN A 32 -0.77 15.64 -6.64
CA GLN A 32 -1.75 15.79 -7.68
C GLN A 32 -2.05 14.39 -8.18
N PHE A 33 -3.06 13.74 -7.58
CA PHE A 33 -3.46 12.36 -7.83
C PHE A 33 -3.89 12.33 -9.28
N LYS A 34 -2.96 11.97 -10.14
CA LYS A 34 -3.23 11.65 -11.54
C LYS A 34 -3.98 10.32 -11.51
N VAL A 35 -5.28 10.44 -11.25
CA VAL A 35 -6.40 9.51 -11.38
C VAL A 35 -5.99 8.17 -12.01
N ASN A 36 -5.49 7.26 -11.18
CA ASN A 36 -5.45 5.83 -11.48
C ASN A 36 -5.73 5.07 -10.18
N SER A 37 -6.80 5.49 -9.50
CA SER A 37 -7.37 4.80 -8.37
C SER A 37 -7.77 3.37 -8.77
N ILE A 38 -7.80 2.45 -7.81
CA ILE A 38 -8.22 1.07 -8.01
C ILE A 38 -9.68 1.04 -8.46
N SER A 39 -10.54 1.88 -7.84
CA SER A 39 -11.92 2.12 -8.25
C SER A 39 -12.02 2.53 -9.73
N SER A 40 -11.19 3.47 -10.19
CA SER A 40 -11.16 3.90 -11.59
C SER A 40 -10.74 2.76 -12.52
N SER A 41 -9.75 1.96 -12.12
CA SER A 41 -9.30 0.78 -12.89
C SER A 41 -10.40 -0.27 -13.00
N VAL A 42 -11.11 -0.53 -11.90
CA VAL A 42 -12.26 -1.46 -11.86
C VAL A 42 -13.41 -0.92 -12.72
N ALA A 43 -13.79 0.35 -12.57
CA ALA A 43 -14.83 0.98 -13.37
C ALA A 43 -14.51 0.92 -14.87
N LYS A 44 -13.26 1.20 -15.26
CA LYS A 44 -12.80 1.09 -16.65
C LYS A 44 -12.89 -0.34 -17.19
N ASN A 45 -12.55 -1.33 -16.37
CA ASN A 45 -12.67 -2.74 -16.75
C ASN A 45 -14.13 -3.18 -16.89
N LEU A 46 -15.01 -2.75 -15.98
CA LEU A 46 -16.45 -3.00 -16.07
C LEU A 46 -17.05 -2.36 -17.33
N HIS A 47 -16.69 -1.11 -17.62
CA HIS A 47 -17.15 -0.42 -18.81
C HIS A 47 -16.71 -1.12 -20.10
N ARG A 48 -15.46 -1.56 -20.17
CA ARG A 48 -14.95 -2.39 -21.29
C ARG A 48 -15.68 -3.72 -21.45
N ARG A 49 -16.28 -4.24 -20.38
CA ARG A 49 -17.11 -5.45 -20.39
C ARG A 49 -18.58 -5.17 -20.77
N GLY A 50 -18.90 -3.94 -21.16
CA GLY A 50 -20.23 -3.55 -21.65
C GLY A 50 -21.17 -2.95 -20.59
N ILE A 51 -20.67 -2.70 -19.37
CA ILE A 51 -21.46 -2.01 -18.35
C ILE A 51 -21.47 -0.50 -18.65
N ASP A 52 -22.61 0.14 -18.42
CA ASP A 52 -22.74 1.60 -18.50
C ASP A 52 -21.65 2.30 -17.65
N GLU A 53 -21.16 3.46 -18.11
CA GLU A 53 -20.03 4.13 -17.46
C GLU A 53 -20.36 4.59 -16.04
N ASP A 54 -21.55 5.17 -15.83
CA ASP A 54 -21.98 5.66 -14.52
C ASP A 54 -22.33 4.49 -13.59
N ALA A 55 -22.93 3.43 -14.13
CA ALA A 55 -23.13 2.18 -13.40
C ALA A 55 -21.78 1.57 -12.97
N SER A 56 -20.78 1.56 -13.85
CA SER A 56 -19.45 1.03 -13.57
C SER A 56 -18.76 1.77 -12.42
N LYS A 57 -18.85 3.11 -12.41
CA LYS A 57 -18.32 3.94 -11.31
C LYS A 57 -19.01 3.64 -9.99
N LYS A 58 -20.35 3.53 -9.98
CA LYS A 58 -21.12 3.20 -8.78
C LYS A 58 -20.74 1.82 -8.21
N ILE A 59 -20.63 0.81 -9.07
CA ILE A 59 -20.23 -0.54 -8.67
C ILE A 59 -18.81 -0.53 -8.09
N ALA A 60 -17.86 0.13 -8.78
CA ALA A 60 -16.47 0.16 -8.37
C ALA A 60 -16.23 0.83 -7.00
N ASN A 61 -17.03 1.84 -6.66
CA ASN A 61 -16.89 2.55 -5.38
C ASN A 61 -17.39 1.72 -4.18
N ASN A 62 -18.18 0.67 -4.40
CA ASN A 62 -18.81 -0.11 -3.34
C ASN A 62 -18.07 -1.43 -3.02
N ILE A 63 -16.97 -1.74 -3.72
CA ILE A 63 -16.29 -3.04 -3.59
C ILE A 63 -15.40 -3.15 -2.34
N PHE A 64 -14.92 -2.01 -1.83
CA PHE A 64 -13.93 -1.99 -0.75
C PHE A 64 -14.62 -2.01 0.61
N SER A 65 -14.14 -2.89 1.50
CA SER A 65 -14.58 -2.94 2.91
C SER A 65 -13.90 -1.86 3.78
N VAL A 66 -12.87 -1.21 3.23
CA VAL A 66 -12.04 -0.20 3.87
C VAL A 66 -11.81 0.97 2.91
N ASP A 67 -11.23 2.06 3.41
CA ASP A 67 -10.82 3.19 2.56
C ASP A 67 -9.91 2.74 1.41
N GLU A 68 -10.05 3.37 0.24
CA GLU A 68 -9.33 2.98 -0.96
C GLU A 68 -7.80 3.13 -0.82
N GLU A 69 -7.32 4.11 -0.05
CA GLU A 69 -5.89 4.28 0.22
C GLU A 69 -5.35 3.13 1.06
N LEU A 70 -6.07 2.74 2.11
CA LEU A 70 -5.73 1.59 2.95
C LEU A 70 -5.76 0.30 2.14
N PHE A 71 -6.78 0.12 1.29
CA PHE A 71 -6.89 -1.01 0.39
C PHE A 71 -5.70 -1.06 -0.59
N ALA A 72 -5.26 0.10 -1.10
CA ALA A 72 -4.11 0.18 -1.99
C ALA A 72 -2.81 -0.25 -1.30
N LEU A 73 -2.60 0.12 -0.03
CA LEU A 73 -1.46 -0.34 0.77
C LEU A 73 -1.50 -1.87 0.98
N MET A 74 -2.66 -2.41 1.34
CA MET A 74 -2.85 -3.86 1.49
C MET A 74 -2.58 -4.62 0.18
N LEU A 75 -2.98 -4.03 -0.96
CA LEU A 75 -2.75 -4.60 -2.28
C LEU A 75 -1.27 -4.52 -2.70
N GLN A 76 -0.53 -3.49 -2.30
CA GLN A 76 0.92 -3.41 -2.55
C GLN A 76 1.67 -4.55 -1.86
N ASN A 77 1.29 -4.94 -0.63
CA ASN A 77 1.88 -6.10 0.04
C ASN A 77 1.71 -7.39 -0.77
N LEU A 78 0.54 -7.57 -1.39
CA LEU A 78 0.27 -8.70 -2.28
C LEU A 78 1.16 -8.64 -3.53
N GLN A 79 1.21 -7.49 -4.20
CA GLN A 79 1.99 -7.30 -5.43
C GLN A 79 3.50 -7.49 -5.21
N HIS A 80 4.01 -7.11 -4.03
CA HIS A 80 5.43 -7.22 -3.72
C HIS A 80 5.85 -8.62 -3.26
N SER A 81 4.95 -9.39 -2.64
CA SER A 81 5.28 -10.72 -2.09
C SER A 81 4.87 -11.87 -3.02
N CYS A 82 4.11 -11.58 -4.08
CA CYS A 82 3.63 -12.55 -5.07
C CYS A 82 4.00 -12.11 -6.49
N ASP A 83 5.28 -12.25 -6.85
CA ASP A 83 5.83 -11.89 -8.17
C ASP A 83 5.11 -12.58 -9.35
N ASN A 84 4.47 -13.71 -9.08
CA ASN A 84 3.80 -14.55 -10.06
C ASN A 84 2.37 -14.09 -10.38
N ILE A 85 1.93 -12.92 -9.91
CA ILE A 85 0.59 -12.37 -10.20
C ILE A 85 0.74 -10.95 -10.74
N ARG A 86 0.27 -10.73 -11.97
CA ARG A 86 0.32 -9.40 -12.59
C ARG A 86 -0.78 -8.51 -12.02
N ARG A 87 -0.51 -7.21 -11.93
CA ARG A 87 -1.50 -6.21 -11.53
C ARG A 87 -2.79 -6.29 -12.35
N SER A 88 -2.69 -6.54 -13.66
CA SER A 88 -3.87 -6.69 -14.54
C SER A 88 -4.78 -7.83 -14.12
N GLU A 89 -4.21 -8.98 -13.72
CA GLU A 89 -4.96 -10.15 -13.28
C GLU A 89 -5.69 -9.88 -11.96
N ILE A 90 -5.05 -9.13 -11.06
CA ILE A 90 -5.70 -8.67 -9.83
C ILE A 90 -6.85 -7.71 -10.17
N MET A 91 -6.64 -6.74 -11.06
CA MET A 91 -7.71 -5.81 -11.46
C MET A 91 -8.89 -6.53 -12.13
N ASP A 92 -8.63 -7.56 -12.93
CA ASP A 92 -9.68 -8.38 -13.55
C ASP A 92 -10.46 -9.20 -12.52
N PHE A 93 -9.77 -9.76 -11.52
CA PHE A 93 -10.40 -10.42 -10.37
C PHE A 93 -11.28 -9.44 -9.59
N LEU A 94 -10.75 -8.27 -9.20
CA LEU A 94 -11.51 -7.25 -8.47
C LEU A 94 -12.73 -6.78 -9.26
N SER A 95 -12.59 -6.58 -10.58
CA SER A 95 -13.72 -6.19 -11.43
C SER A 95 -14.82 -7.25 -11.44
N THR A 96 -14.45 -8.52 -11.36
CA THR A 96 -15.40 -9.64 -11.27
C THR A 96 -16.09 -9.67 -9.91
N GLN A 97 -15.34 -9.49 -8.81
CA GLN A 97 -15.94 -9.40 -7.47
C GLN A 97 -16.90 -8.20 -7.34
N ALA A 98 -16.53 -7.05 -7.91
CA ALA A 98 -17.37 -5.86 -7.94
C ALA A 98 -18.71 -6.13 -8.65
N LEU A 99 -18.67 -6.76 -9.83
CA LEU A 99 -19.86 -7.11 -10.58
C LEU A 99 -20.77 -8.09 -9.81
N MET A 100 -20.17 -8.97 -9.01
CA MET A 100 -20.90 -9.92 -8.15
C MET A 100 -21.36 -9.31 -6.82
N ASN A 101 -21.13 -8.01 -6.57
CA ASN A 101 -21.36 -7.35 -5.29
C ASN A 101 -20.72 -8.10 -4.11
N LYS A 102 -19.51 -8.64 -4.31
CA LYS A 102 -18.75 -9.32 -3.28
C LYS A 102 -17.68 -8.40 -2.72
N ASN A 103 -17.69 -8.26 -1.40
CA ASN A 103 -16.66 -7.51 -0.69
C ASN A 103 -15.31 -8.21 -0.78
N VAL A 104 -14.26 -7.42 -0.94
CA VAL A 104 -12.89 -7.90 -0.98
C VAL A 104 -12.26 -7.72 0.39
N ASN A 105 -11.73 -8.80 0.96
CA ASN A 105 -11.02 -8.76 2.22
C ASN A 105 -9.55 -9.22 2.05
N LEU A 106 -8.62 -8.27 2.05
CA LEU A 106 -7.19 -8.54 1.91
C LEU A 106 -6.47 -8.82 3.23
N ASP A 107 -7.13 -8.72 4.39
CA ASP A 107 -6.56 -9.12 5.69
C ASP A 107 -6.80 -10.59 6.04
N SER A 108 -7.73 -11.25 5.33
CA SER A 108 -8.09 -12.64 5.56
C SER A 108 -7.19 -13.58 4.76
N TYR A 109 -6.44 -14.42 5.48
CA TYR A 109 -5.61 -15.47 4.87
C TYR A 109 -6.41 -16.38 3.93
N SER A 110 -7.58 -16.86 4.38
CA SER A 110 -8.44 -17.73 3.57
C SER A 110 -8.92 -17.05 2.28
N TYR A 111 -9.23 -15.75 2.35
CA TYR A 111 -9.63 -14.98 1.19
C TYR A 111 -8.47 -14.82 0.21
N LEU A 112 -7.27 -14.46 0.69
CA LEU A 112 -6.07 -14.34 -0.13
C LEU A 112 -5.73 -15.65 -0.85
N VAL A 113 -5.80 -16.78 -0.14
CA VAL A 113 -5.60 -18.12 -0.73
C VAL A 113 -6.60 -18.37 -1.86
N ASN A 114 -7.89 -18.14 -1.60
CA ASN A 114 -8.92 -18.34 -2.62
C ASN A 114 -8.75 -17.37 -3.81
N MET A 115 -8.42 -16.11 -3.56
CA MET A 115 -8.16 -15.11 -4.60
C MET A 115 -7.01 -15.53 -5.50
N VAL A 116 -5.86 -15.90 -4.92
CA VAL A 116 -4.69 -16.30 -5.71
C VAL A 116 -4.94 -17.61 -6.46
N TYR A 117 -5.64 -18.56 -5.86
CA TYR A 117 -6.07 -19.79 -6.54
C TYR A 117 -6.97 -19.48 -7.75
N GLN A 118 -7.96 -18.60 -7.59
CA GLN A 118 -8.86 -18.20 -8.69
C GLN A 118 -8.13 -17.46 -9.81
N ILE A 119 -7.10 -16.68 -9.49
CA ILE A 119 -6.29 -15.98 -10.50
C ILE A 119 -5.37 -16.94 -11.25
N LYS A 120 -4.67 -17.82 -10.53
CA LYS A 120 -3.66 -18.71 -11.13
C LYS A 120 -4.26 -19.96 -11.77
N HIS A 121 -5.46 -20.37 -11.37
CA HIS A 121 -6.08 -21.65 -11.75
C HIS A 121 -5.20 -22.87 -11.46
N GLN A 122 -4.35 -22.79 -10.44
CA GLN A 122 -3.39 -23.83 -10.08
C GLN A 122 -3.29 -23.98 -8.55
N PRO A 123 -3.01 -25.20 -8.04
CA PRO A 123 -2.73 -25.39 -6.62
C PRO A 123 -1.56 -24.53 -6.15
N LEU A 124 -1.72 -23.93 -4.96
CA LEU A 124 -0.68 -23.12 -4.35
C LEU A 124 0.33 -24.02 -3.63
N ASN A 125 1.61 -23.78 -3.85
CA ASN A 125 2.66 -24.51 -3.13
C ASN A 125 2.86 -23.93 -1.71
N GLN A 126 3.65 -24.62 -0.88
CA GLN A 126 3.90 -24.20 0.49
C GLN A 126 4.54 -22.80 0.60
N LYS A 127 5.35 -22.39 -0.39
CA LYS A 127 5.96 -21.06 -0.42
C LYS A 127 4.90 -19.99 -0.69
N ASP A 128 4.01 -20.20 -1.65
CA ASP A 128 2.88 -19.31 -1.92
C ASP A 128 2.01 -19.16 -0.66
N LEU A 129 1.65 -20.28 -0.02
CA LEU A 129 0.83 -20.27 1.20
C LEU A 129 1.50 -19.52 2.36
N LYS A 130 2.81 -19.69 2.54
CA LYS A 130 3.57 -18.95 3.56
C LYS A 130 3.59 -17.45 3.28
N ASN A 131 3.81 -17.06 2.02
CA ASN A 131 3.80 -15.65 1.61
C ASN A 131 2.43 -15.02 1.86
N LEU A 132 1.34 -15.72 1.50
CA LEU A 132 -0.03 -15.22 1.73
C LEU A 132 -0.36 -15.09 3.21
N ASN A 133 0.14 -15.97 4.07
CA ASN A 133 0.01 -15.82 5.52
C ASN A 133 0.74 -14.58 6.03
N THR A 134 1.97 -14.33 5.55
CA THR A 134 2.71 -13.10 5.90
C THR A 134 1.98 -11.85 5.42
N ILE A 135 1.39 -11.86 4.23
CA ILE A 135 0.59 -10.75 3.71
C ILE A 135 -0.64 -10.52 4.59
N ALA A 136 -1.39 -11.58 4.94
CA ALA A 136 -2.56 -11.50 5.80
C ALA A 136 -2.22 -10.85 7.15
N ILE A 137 -1.13 -11.28 7.80
CA ILE A 137 -0.68 -10.71 9.07
C ILE A 137 -0.35 -9.22 8.91
N LYS A 138 0.44 -8.83 7.88
CA LYS A 138 0.76 -7.43 7.62
C LYS A 138 -0.49 -6.58 7.40
N ASN A 139 -1.42 -7.08 6.59
CA ASN A 139 -2.67 -6.40 6.30
C ASN A 139 -3.59 -6.35 7.53
N SER A 140 -3.54 -7.32 8.43
CA SER A 140 -4.31 -7.29 9.68
C SER A 140 -3.87 -6.16 10.61
N PHE A 141 -2.55 -5.83 10.64
CA PHE A 141 -2.08 -4.63 11.34
C PHE A 141 -2.63 -3.36 10.70
N TYR A 142 -2.75 -3.35 9.36
CA TYR A 142 -3.41 -2.29 8.60
C TYR A 142 -4.92 -2.16 8.87
N ALA A 143 -5.62 -3.26 9.13
CA ALA A 143 -7.05 -3.19 9.47
C ALA A 143 -7.29 -2.69 10.91
N GLN A 144 -6.33 -2.90 11.82
CA GLN A 144 -6.48 -2.60 13.25
C GLN A 144 -6.05 -1.17 13.64
N GLY A 145 -5.58 -0.34 12.71
CA GLY A 145 -5.11 1.02 13.02
C GLY A 145 -3.66 1.11 13.50
N TRP A 146 -2.84 0.06 13.33
CA TRP A 146 -1.45 0.03 13.79
C TRP A 146 -0.51 0.48 12.66
N PHE A 147 -0.51 1.78 12.33
CA PHE A 147 0.38 2.39 11.32
C PHE A 147 0.84 3.76 11.78
#